data_AF-A0A7Y2GWT8-F1
#
_entry.id   AF-A0A7Y2GWT8-F1
#
_cell.length_a   1.000
_cell.length_b   1.000
_cell.length_c   1.000
_cell.angle_alpha   90.00
_cell.angle_beta   90.00
_cell.angle_gamma   90.00
#
_symmetry.space_group_name_H-M   'P 1'
#
loop_
_entity.id
_entity.type
_entity.pdbx_description
1 polymer ?
#
loop_
_entity_poly.entity_id
_entity_poly.type
_entity_poly.pdbx_seq_one_letter_code
_entity_poly.pdbx_strand_id
1 'polypeptide(L)'
;MGLQRIAFGLFVGFLTFVLGFAASNLWKFAAGSNQSAFQPPVAETIAETAPAPVPTPMPPPAAADDTGGKPNMDPDYNNSAEEKNLSKLYVEGYYVLEGDFPKGFADFQSMEIWHERYDEKASNFVSVVPFGQYQTEKDVYKFNKLFFGNGILKFSTAGVRGMHFEFEGKFKEKPSDPANDRGYQVFILEGSLTKFRNGKKSAKADVQFRLYEGC
;
A
#
# COMPACT_ATOMS: atom_id res chain seq x y z
N MET A 1 56.49 -20.80 -21.76
CA MET A 1 55.45 -20.64 -22.82
C MET A 1 54.07 -21.23 -22.46
N GLY A 2 53.77 -21.59 -21.20
CA GLY A 2 52.48 -22.21 -20.83
C GLY A 2 51.37 -21.25 -20.41
N LEU A 3 51.70 -20.19 -19.67
CA LEU A 3 50.69 -19.38 -18.97
C LEU A 3 49.86 -18.47 -19.89
N GLN A 4 50.47 -17.88 -20.93
CA GLN A 4 49.78 -17.02 -21.89
C GLN A 4 48.74 -17.77 -22.72
N ARG A 5 48.97 -19.06 -23.02
CA ARG A 5 48.03 -19.88 -23.80
C ARG A 5 46.78 -20.23 -23.00
N ILE A 6 46.93 -20.44 -21.68
CA ILE A 6 45.81 -20.73 -20.77
C ILE A 6 44.95 -19.48 -20.59
N ALA A 7 45.57 -18.30 -20.38
CA ALA A 7 44.83 -17.04 -20.23
C ALA A 7 44.03 -16.68 -21.49
N PHE A 8 44.61 -16.90 -22.68
CA PHE A 8 43.91 -16.64 -23.94
C PHE A 8 42.72 -17.59 -24.15
N GLY A 9 42.85 -18.87 -23.76
CA GLY A 9 41.75 -19.84 -23.84
C GLY A 9 40.56 -19.47 -22.94
N LEU A 10 40.82 -19.03 -21.70
CA LEU A 10 39.77 -18.60 -20.77
C LEU A 10 39.05 -17.34 -21.25
N PHE A 11 39.77 -16.38 -21.84
CA PHE A 11 39.19 -15.17 -22.38
C PHE A 11 38.23 -15.43 -23.55
N VAL A 12 38.63 -16.31 -24.49
CA VAL A 12 37.78 -16.70 -25.63
C VAL A 12 36.54 -17.45 -25.14
N GLY A 13 36.69 -18.36 -24.16
CA GLY A 13 35.56 -19.08 -23.57
C GLY A 13 34.54 -18.16 -22.91
N PHE A 14 35.00 -17.18 -22.12
CA PHE A 14 34.13 -16.20 -21.48
C PHE A 14 33.39 -15.33 -22.51
N LEU A 15 34.06 -14.88 -23.57
CA LEU A 15 33.44 -14.08 -24.62
C LEU A 15 32.34 -14.86 -25.35
N THR A 16 32.56 -16.14 -25.66
CA THR A 16 31.53 -17.00 -26.28
C THR A 16 30.35 -17.27 -25.36
N PHE A 17 30.56 -17.40 -24.06
CA PHE A 17 29.49 -17.60 -23.08
C PHE A 17 28.58 -16.36 -22.96
N VAL A 18 29.17 -15.16 -22.88
CA VAL A 18 28.41 -13.89 -22.80
C VAL A 18 27.58 -13.64 -24.07
N LEU A 19 28.16 -13.90 -25.25
CA LEU A 19 27.44 -13.74 -26.53
C LEU A 19 26.31 -14.76 -26.70
N GLY A 20 26.51 -16.01 -26.26
CA GLY A 20 25.45 -17.04 -26.26
C GLY A 20 24.27 -16.70 -25.34
N PHE A 21 24.55 -16.15 -24.15
CA PHE A 21 23.51 -15.76 -23.20
C PHE A 21 22.66 -14.59 -23.72
N ALA A 22 23.30 -13.60 -24.39
CA ALA A 22 22.59 -12.48 -25.01
C ALA A 22 21.64 -12.93 -26.15
N ALA A 23 22.06 -13.89 -26.98
CA ALA A 23 21.24 -14.42 -28.07
C ALA A 23 20.01 -15.21 -27.57
N SER A 24 20.15 -15.97 -26.47
CA SER A 24 19.02 -16.75 -25.90
C SER A 24 17.89 -15.89 -25.32
N ASN A 25 18.20 -14.68 -24.84
CA ASN A 25 17.19 -13.77 -24.29
C ASN A 25 16.48 -12.95 -25.38
N LEU A 26 17.13 -12.71 -26.51
CA LEU A 26 16.52 -11.99 -27.64
C LEU A 26 15.41 -12.82 -28.32
N TRP A 27 15.55 -14.15 -28.36
CA TRP A 27 14.56 -15.01 -29.01
C TRP A 27 13.24 -15.15 -28.23
N LYS A 28 13.30 -15.03 -26.89
CA LYS A 28 12.10 -15.01 -26.03
C LYS A 28 11.25 -13.75 -26.21
N PHE A 29 11.84 -12.64 -26.66
CA PHE A 29 11.10 -11.41 -26.98
C PHE A 29 10.49 -11.43 -28.39
N ALA A 30 11.11 -12.11 -29.35
CA ALA A 30 10.61 -12.18 -30.73
C ALA A 30 9.52 -13.26 -30.94
N ALA A 31 9.50 -14.32 -30.13
CA ALA A 31 8.54 -15.42 -30.26
C ALA A 31 7.22 -15.24 -29.47
N GLY A 32 7.05 -14.13 -28.74
CA GLY A 32 5.95 -13.92 -27.79
C GLY A 32 4.76 -13.09 -28.28
N SER A 33 4.60 -12.82 -29.58
CA SER A 33 3.55 -11.91 -30.09
C SER A 33 2.49 -12.56 -30.99
N ASN A 34 2.30 -13.87 -30.94
CA ASN A 34 1.23 -14.53 -31.70
C ASN A 34 0.33 -15.36 -30.79
N GLN A 35 -0.62 -14.68 -30.13
CA GLN A 35 -2.01 -15.11 -29.95
C GLN A 35 -2.68 -14.25 -28.88
N SER A 36 -3.35 -13.19 -29.33
CA SER A 36 -4.66 -12.90 -28.77
C SER A 36 -5.55 -12.61 -29.96
N ALA A 37 -6.26 -13.65 -30.39
CA ALA A 37 -7.37 -13.52 -31.30
C ALA A 37 -8.26 -12.38 -30.78
N PHE A 38 -8.61 -11.46 -31.66
CA PHE A 38 -9.78 -10.62 -31.51
C PHE A 38 -10.97 -11.56 -31.29
N GLN A 39 -11.28 -11.85 -30.02
CA GLN A 39 -12.63 -12.27 -29.69
C GLN A 39 -13.47 -11.01 -29.89
N PRO A 40 -14.43 -10.99 -30.84
CA PRO A 40 -15.42 -9.93 -30.83
C PRO A 40 -16.04 -9.91 -29.43
N PRO A 41 -16.28 -8.72 -28.85
CA PRO A 41 -16.93 -8.64 -27.55
C PRO A 41 -18.23 -9.42 -27.66
N VAL A 42 -18.37 -10.46 -26.83
CA VAL A 42 -19.66 -11.08 -26.58
C VAL A 42 -20.53 -9.94 -26.09
N ALA A 43 -21.52 -9.57 -26.89
CA ALA A 43 -22.54 -8.64 -26.46
C ALA A 43 -23.30 -9.34 -25.34
N GLU A 44 -22.85 -9.14 -24.10
CA GLU A 44 -23.70 -9.32 -22.95
C GLU A 44 -24.84 -8.33 -23.15
N THR A 45 -26.03 -8.87 -23.48
CA THR A 45 -27.28 -8.16 -23.35
C THR A 45 -27.36 -7.71 -21.91
N ILE A 46 -26.90 -6.49 -21.64
CA ILE A 46 -27.13 -5.81 -20.38
C ILE A 46 -28.64 -5.72 -20.29
N ALA A 47 -29.24 -6.56 -19.44
CA ALA A 47 -30.63 -6.41 -19.06
C ALA A 47 -30.81 -4.94 -18.70
N GLU A 48 -31.67 -4.27 -19.45
CA GLU A 48 -32.06 -2.88 -19.23
C GLU A 48 -32.41 -2.76 -17.75
N THR A 49 -31.48 -2.20 -17.00
CA THR A 49 -31.66 -2.00 -15.58
C THR A 49 -32.80 -1.00 -15.49
N ALA A 50 -33.92 -1.44 -14.90
CA ALA A 50 -35.09 -0.61 -14.70
C ALA A 50 -34.64 0.79 -14.23
N PRO A 51 -35.24 1.87 -14.75
CA PRO A 51 -34.85 3.23 -14.39
C PRO A 51 -34.78 3.31 -12.87
N ALA A 52 -33.61 3.74 -12.37
CA ALA A 52 -33.42 3.93 -10.94
C ALA A 52 -34.59 4.79 -10.43
N PRO A 53 -35.22 4.43 -9.30
CA PRO A 53 -36.31 5.21 -8.75
C PRO A 53 -35.84 6.67 -8.64
N VAL A 54 -36.59 7.57 -9.26
CA VAL A 54 -36.33 9.01 -9.16
C VAL A 54 -36.28 9.32 -7.66
N PRO A 55 -35.15 9.84 -7.14
CA PRO A 55 -35.04 10.14 -5.72
C PRO A 55 -36.16 11.11 -5.38
N THR A 56 -37.05 10.68 -4.48
CA THR A 56 -38.07 11.55 -3.91
C THR A 56 -37.34 12.77 -3.34
N PRO A 57 -37.79 14.00 -3.65
CA PRO A 57 -37.24 15.19 -3.03
C PRO A 57 -37.24 15.00 -1.52
N MET A 58 -36.07 15.11 -0.91
CA MET A 58 -35.97 15.08 0.55
C MET A 58 -36.91 16.16 1.09
N PRO A 59 -37.76 15.85 2.08
CA PRO A 59 -38.54 16.87 2.74
C PRO A 59 -37.56 17.92 3.28
N PRO A 60 -37.89 19.22 3.18
CA PRO A 60 -37.07 20.27 3.76
C PRO A 60 -36.84 19.94 5.24
N PRO A 61 -35.61 20.13 5.75
CA PRO A 61 -35.31 19.87 7.15
C PRO A 61 -36.34 20.61 8.01
N ALA A 62 -37.05 19.86 8.85
CA ALA A 62 -37.95 20.44 9.84
C ALA A 62 -37.13 21.48 10.62
N ALA A 63 -37.68 22.70 10.73
CA ALA A 63 -37.07 23.76 11.51
C ALA A 63 -36.77 23.20 12.91
N ALA A 64 -35.48 23.02 13.20
CA ALA A 64 -35.03 22.57 14.51
C ALA A 64 -35.49 23.63 15.52
N ASP A 65 -36.29 23.20 16.48
CA ASP A 65 -36.70 24.00 17.62
C ASP A 65 -35.42 24.33 18.42
N ASP A 66 -34.97 25.58 18.30
CA ASP A 66 -33.82 26.17 18.98
C ASP A 66 -34.14 26.39 20.46
N THR A 67 -34.42 25.29 21.16
CA THR A 67 -34.43 25.28 22.62
C THR A 67 -33.00 25.06 23.08
N GLY A 68 -32.30 26.18 23.32
CA GLY A 68 -30.92 26.27 23.79
C GLY A 68 -30.66 25.57 25.13
N GLY A 69 -30.70 24.24 25.13
CA GLY A 69 -30.14 23.39 26.16
C GLY A 69 -28.63 23.33 25.97
N LYS A 70 -27.88 24.07 26.78
CA LYS A 70 -26.43 23.89 26.91
C LYS A 70 -26.17 22.40 27.18
N PRO A 71 -25.39 21.69 26.36
CA PRO A 71 -24.99 20.34 26.69
C PRO A 71 -24.21 20.41 28.00
N ASN A 72 -24.74 19.75 29.03
CA ASN A 72 -24.01 19.48 30.26
C ASN A 72 -22.91 18.50 29.85
N MET A 73 -21.76 19.06 29.48
CA MET A 73 -20.55 18.34 29.16
C MET A 73 -20.06 17.77 30.48
N ASP A 74 -20.41 16.51 30.75
CA ASP A 74 -19.94 15.76 31.90
C ASP A 74 -18.40 15.68 31.79
N PRO A 75 -17.63 16.33 32.70
CA PRO A 75 -16.18 16.40 32.60
C PRO A 75 -15.49 15.05 32.90
N ASP A 76 -16.27 14.02 33.23
CA ASP A 76 -15.81 12.68 33.58
C ASP A 76 -15.87 11.67 32.40
N TYR A 77 -15.84 12.15 31.15
CA TYR A 77 -15.34 11.32 30.04
C TYR A 77 -13.81 11.17 30.18
N ASN A 78 -13.44 10.45 31.25
CA ASN A 78 -12.12 9.95 31.50
C ASN A 78 -11.69 9.15 30.27
N ASN A 79 -10.84 9.79 29.47
CA ASN A 79 -9.72 9.17 28.77
C ASN A 79 -9.27 7.94 29.57
N SER A 80 -9.74 6.76 29.18
CA SER A 80 -9.20 5.54 29.75
C SER A 80 -7.71 5.53 29.44
N ALA A 81 -6.89 5.07 30.38
CA ALA A 81 -5.45 5.00 30.22
C ALA A 81 -4.98 4.17 28.99
N GLU A 82 -5.90 3.52 28.27
CA GLU A 82 -5.65 2.81 27.02
C GLU A 82 -5.50 3.76 25.81
N GLU A 83 -6.30 4.82 25.67
CA GLU A 83 -6.14 5.77 24.55
C GLU A 83 -4.84 6.59 24.67
N LYS A 84 -4.39 6.86 25.89
CA LYS A 84 -3.14 7.59 26.14
C LYS A 84 -1.86 6.81 25.80
N ASN A 85 -1.94 5.50 25.59
CA ASN A 85 -0.79 4.70 25.15
C ASN A 85 -0.76 4.45 23.64
N LEU A 86 -1.89 4.58 22.94
CA LEU A 86 -1.94 4.41 21.48
C LEU A 86 -1.28 5.58 20.73
N SER A 87 -1.19 6.77 21.34
CA SER A 87 -0.43 7.90 20.81
C SER A 87 1.07 7.66 20.77
N LYS A 88 1.55 6.61 21.43
CA LYS A 88 2.95 6.14 21.39
C LYS A 88 3.13 4.90 20.49
N LEU A 89 2.09 4.49 19.76
CA LEU A 89 2.24 3.47 18.73
C LEU A 89 3.28 3.95 17.73
N TYR A 90 4.33 3.16 17.56
CA TYR A 90 5.32 3.32 16.50
C TYR A 90 4.62 3.04 15.15
N VAL A 91 3.95 4.08 14.64
CA VAL A 91 3.30 4.11 13.31
C VAL A 91 4.33 4.30 12.21
N GLU A 92 5.54 4.73 12.59
CA GLU A 92 6.64 4.83 11.64
C GLU A 92 7.28 3.49 11.42
N GLY A 93 7.75 3.33 10.19
CA GLY A 93 8.56 2.21 9.81
C GLY A 93 8.11 1.56 8.52
N TYR A 94 8.72 0.40 8.30
CA TYR A 94 8.56 -0.37 7.08
C TYR A 94 7.57 -1.51 7.30
N TYR A 95 6.47 -1.46 6.56
CA TYR A 95 5.36 -2.39 6.62
C TYR A 95 5.37 -3.31 5.40
N VAL A 96 5.45 -4.61 5.65
CA VAL A 96 5.46 -5.65 4.60
C VAL A 96 4.14 -6.40 4.64
N LEU A 97 3.58 -6.67 3.46
CA LEU A 97 2.37 -7.48 3.33
C LEU A 97 2.62 -8.89 3.86
N GLU A 98 1.78 -9.37 4.79
CA GLU A 98 1.86 -10.75 5.28
C GLU A 98 1.14 -11.72 4.33
N GLY A 99 1.75 -12.89 4.14
CA GLY A 99 1.19 -13.99 3.35
C GLY A 99 1.39 -13.81 1.85
N ASP A 100 0.57 -14.53 1.07
CA ASP A 100 0.60 -14.45 -0.39
C ASP A 100 -0.03 -13.13 -0.88
N PHE A 101 0.49 -12.62 -2.00
CA PHE A 101 -0.08 -11.42 -2.63
C PHE A 101 -1.55 -11.64 -3.01
N PRO A 102 -2.48 -10.80 -2.52
CA PRO A 102 -3.88 -10.90 -2.90
C PRO A 102 -4.05 -10.73 -4.41
N LYS A 103 -5.00 -11.46 -4.98
CA LYS A 103 -5.28 -11.42 -6.42
C LYS A 103 -5.52 -9.96 -6.88
N GLY A 104 -4.71 -9.51 -7.84
CA GLY A 104 -4.78 -8.16 -8.39
C GLY A 104 -3.85 -7.12 -7.75
N PHE A 105 -3.08 -7.51 -6.72
CA PHE A 105 -2.15 -6.66 -5.97
C PHE A 105 -0.69 -7.12 -6.05
N ALA A 106 -0.32 -7.92 -7.06
CA ALA A 106 1.06 -8.37 -7.27
C ALA A 106 2.07 -7.21 -7.47
N ASP A 107 1.57 -6.01 -7.76
CA ASP A 107 2.36 -4.79 -7.89
C ASP A 107 2.52 -4.01 -6.58
N PHE A 108 1.91 -4.42 -5.46
CA PHE A 108 2.05 -3.76 -4.16
C PHE A 108 2.85 -4.65 -3.20
N GLN A 109 4.09 -4.27 -2.89
CA GLN A 109 5.00 -5.11 -2.09
C GLN A 109 5.03 -4.71 -0.62
N SER A 110 5.29 -3.43 -0.38
CA SER A 110 5.52 -2.88 0.96
C SER A 110 5.17 -1.41 0.98
N MET A 111 5.14 -0.85 2.18
CA MET A 111 5.00 0.58 2.37
C MET A 111 5.82 1.06 3.55
N GLU A 112 6.11 2.36 3.54
CA GLU A 112 6.89 3.03 4.56
C GLU A 112 6.16 4.29 4.99
N ILE A 113 6.13 4.54 6.29
CA ILE A 113 5.41 5.66 6.90
C ILE A 113 6.37 6.39 7.82
N TRP A 114 6.31 7.73 7.77
CA TRP A 114 7.05 8.62 8.65
C TRP A 114 6.17 9.79 9.10
N HIS A 115 6.38 10.25 10.31
CA HIS A 115 5.82 11.44 10.93
C HIS A 115 6.91 12.40 11.46
N GLU A 116 8.19 11.99 11.42
CA GLU A 116 9.33 12.86 11.69
C GLU A 116 10.23 13.03 10.46
N ARG A 117 10.98 14.13 10.45
CA ARG A 117 12.05 14.37 9.49
C ARG A 117 13.21 15.05 10.19
N TYR A 118 14.43 14.65 9.83
CA TYR A 118 15.63 15.36 10.28
C TYR A 118 15.71 16.75 9.62
N ASP A 119 15.75 17.81 10.44
CA ASP A 119 16.03 19.17 10.02
C ASP A 119 17.52 19.46 10.19
N GLU A 120 18.25 19.50 9.09
CA GLU A 120 19.70 19.78 9.07
C GLU A 120 20.04 21.11 9.73
N LYS A 121 19.18 22.12 9.61
CA LYS A 121 19.46 23.47 10.13
C LYS A 121 19.39 23.50 11.65
N ALA A 122 18.44 22.77 12.21
CA ALA A 122 18.24 22.68 13.65
C ALA A 122 19.00 21.49 14.28
N SER A 123 19.58 20.62 13.44
CA SER A 123 20.33 19.43 13.84
C SER A 123 19.53 18.48 14.75
N ASN A 124 18.21 18.42 14.53
CA ASN A 124 17.28 17.60 15.30
C ASN A 124 16.16 17.04 14.41
N PHE A 125 15.42 16.05 14.91
CA PHE A 125 14.18 15.60 14.28
C PHE A 125 13.05 16.56 14.63
N VAL A 126 12.23 16.90 13.63
CA VAL A 126 11.03 17.71 13.79
C VAL A 126 9.82 16.90 13.36
N SER A 127 8.73 17.02 14.12
CA SER A 127 7.45 16.43 13.76
C SER A 127 6.92 17.12 12.50
N VAL A 128 6.47 16.32 11.54
CA VAL A 128 5.91 16.77 10.26
C VAL A 128 4.54 16.14 10.04
N VAL A 129 3.82 16.67 9.05
CA VAL A 129 2.61 15.99 8.56
C VAL A 129 3.01 14.58 8.11
N PRO A 130 2.32 13.52 8.57
CA PRO A 130 2.64 12.17 8.18
C PRO A 130 2.72 12.02 6.68
N PHE A 131 3.77 11.37 6.21
CA PHE A 131 3.97 11.05 4.81
C PHE A 131 4.40 9.60 4.67
N GLY A 132 4.35 9.08 3.45
CA GLY A 132 4.74 7.70 3.20
C GLY A 132 4.90 7.40 1.74
N GLN A 133 5.37 6.20 1.47
CA GLN A 133 5.54 5.67 0.13
C GLN A 133 5.15 4.19 0.10
N TYR A 134 4.83 3.69 -1.09
CA TYR A 134 4.72 2.26 -1.34
C TYR A 134 5.71 1.84 -2.41
N GLN A 135 6.18 0.61 -2.28
CA GLN A 135 7.08 -0.02 -3.23
C GLN A 135 6.31 -1.01 -4.10
N THR A 136 6.61 -0.95 -5.38
CA THR A 136 6.25 -1.95 -6.38
C THR A 136 7.50 -2.71 -6.80
N GLU A 137 7.35 -3.76 -7.60
CA GLU A 137 8.51 -4.47 -8.17
C GLU A 137 9.45 -3.54 -8.97
N LYS A 138 8.92 -2.44 -9.55
CA LYS A 138 9.66 -1.61 -10.51
C LYS A 138 10.10 -0.26 -9.96
N ASP A 139 9.33 0.30 -9.04
CA ASP A 139 9.43 1.71 -8.63
C ASP A 139 8.86 1.94 -7.23
N VAL A 140 9.20 3.09 -6.66
CA VAL A 140 8.70 3.60 -5.38
C VAL A 140 7.86 4.85 -5.61
N TYR A 141 6.71 4.93 -4.94
CA TYR A 141 5.72 5.98 -5.19
C TYR A 141 5.20 6.56 -3.87
N LYS A 142 5.04 7.88 -3.83
CA LYS A 142 4.58 8.61 -2.65
C LYS A 142 3.07 8.50 -2.46
N PHE A 143 2.64 8.59 -1.20
CA PHE A 143 1.25 8.81 -0.84
C PHE A 143 0.82 10.22 -1.22
N ASN A 144 -0.41 10.33 -1.71
CA ASN A 144 -1.06 11.61 -1.98
C ASN A 144 -1.82 12.11 -0.74
N LYS A 145 -2.44 11.18 -0.01
CA LYS A 145 -3.11 11.45 1.27
C LYS A 145 -2.73 10.38 2.26
N LEU A 146 -2.45 10.80 3.49
CA LEU A 146 -2.23 9.92 4.62
C LEU A 146 -2.97 10.50 5.82
N PHE A 147 -3.75 9.66 6.49
CA PHE A 147 -4.44 9.99 7.72
C PHE A 147 -4.13 8.92 8.75
N PHE A 148 -3.74 9.36 9.94
CA PHE A 148 -3.56 8.51 11.09
C PHE A 148 -4.26 9.16 12.30
N GLY A 149 -5.09 8.39 12.99
CA GLY A 149 -5.77 8.83 14.20
C GLY A 149 -6.65 7.74 14.77
N ASN A 150 -6.77 7.68 16.10
CA ASN A 150 -7.60 6.71 16.82
C ASN A 150 -7.30 5.25 16.44
N GLY A 151 -6.01 4.94 16.21
CA GLY A 151 -5.56 3.60 15.78
C GLY A 151 -5.96 3.23 14.35
N ILE A 152 -6.55 4.15 13.57
CA ILE A 152 -6.93 3.96 12.18
C ILE A 152 -5.88 4.59 11.28
N LEU A 153 -5.48 3.86 10.24
CA LEU A 153 -4.68 4.36 9.13
C LEU A 153 -5.51 4.38 7.85
N LYS A 154 -5.51 5.52 7.16
CA LYS A 154 -6.04 5.63 5.79
C LYS A 154 -5.01 6.26 4.89
N PHE A 155 -4.85 5.74 3.68
CA PHE A 155 -4.02 6.39 2.67
C PHE A 155 -4.63 6.30 1.28
N SER A 156 -4.21 7.23 0.42
CA SER A 156 -4.37 7.10 -1.02
C SER A 156 -3.07 7.45 -1.74
N THR A 157 -2.77 6.71 -2.80
CA THR A 157 -1.55 6.90 -3.58
C THR A 157 -1.75 7.88 -4.73
N ALA A 158 -0.66 8.43 -5.25
CA ALA A 158 -0.72 9.14 -6.52
C ALA A 158 -1.13 8.19 -7.66
N GLY A 159 -1.92 8.70 -8.62
CA GLY A 159 -2.29 7.97 -9.81
C GLY A 159 -1.13 7.82 -10.78
N VAL A 160 -0.66 6.60 -11.02
CA VAL A 160 0.44 6.29 -11.94
C VAL A 160 -0.09 5.41 -13.06
N ARG A 161 0.02 5.89 -14.31
CA ARG A 161 -0.53 5.19 -15.50
C ARG A 161 -2.02 4.80 -15.31
N GLY A 162 -2.78 5.71 -14.70
CA GLY A 162 -4.19 5.52 -14.38
C GLY A 162 -4.47 4.59 -13.19
N MET A 163 -3.46 4.04 -12.53
CA MET A 163 -3.62 3.19 -11.35
C MET A 163 -3.38 3.96 -10.05
N HIS A 164 -4.24 3.80 -9.07
CA HIS A 164 -3.98 4.25 -7.70
C HIS A 164 -4.55 3.25 -6.70
N PHE A 165 -4.10 3.36 -5.46
CA PHE A 165 -4.52 2.52 -4.36
C PHE A 165 -5.14 3.38 -3.26
N GLU A 166 -6.12 2.81 -2.58
CA GLU A 166 -6.67 3.34 -1.35
C GLU A 166 -6.64 2.25 -0.30
N PHE A 167 -6.35 2.64 0.94
CA PHE A 167 -6.35 1.74 2.08
C PHE A 167 -7.09 2.36 3.25
N GLU A 168 -7.79 1.51 3.99
CA GLU A 168 -8.37 1.83 5.28
C GLU A 168 -8.19 0.62 6.21
N GLY A 169 -7.52 0.83 7.34
CA GLY A 169 -7.24 -0.23 8.30
C GLY A 169 -7.01 0.28 9.70
N LYS A 170 -6.77 -0.65 10.62
CA LYS A 170 -6.54 -0.38 12.03
C LYS A 170 -5.34 -1.16 12.54
N PHE A 171 -4.60 -0.55 13.45
CA PHE A 171 -3.53 -1.22 14.16
C PHE A 171 -4.13 -2.19 15.19
N LYS A 172 -3.57 -3.38 15.26
CA LYS A 172 -3.82 -4.36 16.30
C LYS A 172 -2.50 -4.70 16.98
N GLU A 173 -2.51 -4.68 18.31
CA GLU A 173 -1.47 -5.33 19.08
C GLU A 173 -1.60 -6.85 18.88
N LYS A 174 -0.51 -7.50 18.48
CA LYS A 174 -0.37 -8.93 18.72
C LYS A 174 0.37 -9.15 20.05
N PRO A 175 0.00 -10.18 20.82
CA PRO A 175 0.83 -10.61 21.94
C PRO A 175 2.25 -10.86 21.44
N SER A 176 3.23 -10.45 22.24
CA SER A 176 4.65 -10.63 21.95
C SER A 176 4.92 -12.08 21.52
N ASP A 177 5.44 -12.26 20.31
CA ASP A 177 5.83 -13.58 19.82
C ASP A 177 7.03 -14.06 20.65
N PRO A 178 6.90 -15.13 21.45
CA PRO A 178 7.99 -15.64 22.28
C PRO A 178 9.17 -16.15 21.44
N ALA A 179 8.98 -16.41 20.14
CA ALA A 179 10.06 -16.78 19.22
C ALA A 179 10.86 -15.56 18.71
N ASN A 180 10.39 -14.34 18.97
CA ASN A 180 11.10 -13.12 18.63
C ASN A 180 11.97 -12.71 19.83
N ASP A 181 13.18 -13.26 19.91
CA ASP A 181 14.15 -13.10 21.02
C ASP A 181 14.48 -11.63 21.37
N ARG A 182 14.06 -10.68 20.55
CA ARG A 182 14.29 -9.25 20.77
C ARG A 182 13.18 -8.55 21.59
N GLY A 183 12.10 -9.25 21.92
CA GLY A 183 11.04 -8.72 22.80
C GLY A 183 10.25 -7.54 22.23
N TYR A 184 10.35 -7.27 20.92
CA TYR A 184 9.60 -6.19 20.29
C TYR A 184 8.12 -6.57 20.13
N GLN A 185 7.23 -5.63 20.46
CA GLN A 185 5.82 -5.76 20.12
C GLN A 185 5.67 -5.78 18.61
N VAL A 186 5.00 -6.80 18.08
CA VAL A 186 4.68 -6.88 16.66
C VAL A 186 3.34 -6.20 16.45
N PHE A 187 3.37 -5.01 15.85
CA PHE A 187 2.14 -4.36 15.39
C PHE A 187 1.74 -4.93 14.05
N ILE A 188 0.47 -5.30 13.95
CA ILE A 188 -0.14 -5.68 12.68
C ILE A 188 -1.15 -4.61 12.31
N LEU A 189 -0.99 -4.09 11.11
CA LEU A 189 -1.96 -3.22 10.49
C LEU A 189 -2.88 -4.07 9.62
N GLU A 190 -4.13 -4.21 10.04
CA GLU A 190 -5.14 -4.97 9.31
C GLU A 190 -6.13 -4.02 8.65
N GLY A 191 -6.45 -4.24 7.38
CA GLY A 191 -7.40 -3.37 6.68
C GLY A 191 -7.78 -3.87 5.31
N SER A 192 -8.37 -2.97 4.53
CA SER A 192 -8.82 -3.25 3.18
C SER A 192 -8.07 -2.39 2.18
N LEU A 193 -7.38 -3.03 1.25
CA LEU A 193 -6.66 -2.40 0.15
C LEU A 193 -7.54 -2.45 -1.10
N THR A 194 -7.78 -1.30 -1.70
CA THR A 194 -8.54 -1.15 -2.94
C THR A 194 -7.64 -0.63 -4.05
N LYS A 195 -7.68 -1.29 -5.21
CA LYS A 195 -7.00 -0.84 -6.42
C LYS A 195 -8.00 -0.25 -7.39
N PHE A 196 -7.65 0.89 -7.95
CA PHE A 196 -8.38 1.55 -9.02
C PHE A 196 -7.55 1.57 -10.29
N ARG A 197 -8.23 1.47 -11.44
CA ARG A 197 -7.65 1.67 -12.78
C ARG A 197 -8.58 2.56 -13.58
N ASN A 198 -8.05 3.68 -14.07
CA ASN A 198 -8.78 4.71 -14.81
C ASN A 198 -10.05 5.17 -14.09
N GLY A 199 -9.94 5.40 -12.77
CA GLY A 199 -11.05 5.84 -11.92
C GLY A 199 -12.07 4.74 -11.54
N LYS A 200 -11.94 3.52 -12.06
CA LYS A 200 -12.82 2.39 -11.71
C LYS A 200 -12.13 1.44 -10.74
N LYS A 201 -12.84 0.97 -9.71
CA LYS A 201 -12.36 -0.08 -8.82
C LYS A 201 -12.09 -1.35 -9.63
N SER A 202 -10.86 -1.85 -9.61
CA SER A 202 -10.43 -3.04 -10.34
C SER A 202 -10.16 -4.24 -9.43
N ALA A 203 -9.82 -4.01 -8.16
CA ALA A 203 -9.64 -5.07 -7.17
C ALA A 203 -9.87 -4.52 -5.75
N LYS A 204 -10.21 -5.41 -4.83
CA LYS A 204 -10.28 -5.15 -3.38
C LYS A 204 -9.82 -6.41 -2.65
N ALA A 205 -9.00 -6.25 -1.62
CA ALA A 205 -8.55 -7.34 -0.78
C ALA A 205 -8.44 -6.89 0.67
N ASP A 206 -8.74 -7.79 1.59
CA ASP A 206 -8.41 -7.60 2.99
C ASP A 206 -6.97 -8.10 3.21
N VAL A 207 -6.17 -7.26 3.87
CA VAL A 207 -4.72 -7.42 3.96
C VAL A 207 -4.24 -7.22 5.39
N GLN A 208 -3.10 -7.83 5.70
CA GLN A 208 -2.37 -7.60 6.93
C GLN A 208 -0.97 -7.14 6.58
N PHE A 209 -0.50 -6.09 7.24
CA PHE A 209 0.88 -5.64 7.14
C PHE A 209 1.59 -5.86 8.47
N ARG A 210 2.77 -6.47 8.42
CA ARG A 210 3.69 -6.62 9.55
C ARG A 210 4.68 -5.47 9.54
N LEU A 211 4.86 -4.82 10.69
CA LEU A 211 5.98 -3.92 10.91
C LEU A 211 7.29 -4.73 10.94
N TYR A 212 8.19 -4.48 9.99
CA TYR A 212 9.49 -5.17 9.88
C TYR A 212 10.58 -4.44 10.66
N GLU A 213 10.66 -3.11 10.50
CA GLU A 213 11.60 -2.24 11.20
C GLU A 213 10.90 -0.92 11.53
N GLY A 214 10.97 -0.49 12.79
CA GLY A 214 10.65 0.88 13.20
C GLY A 214 11.91 1.73 13.07
N CYS A 215 11.77 2.95 12.52
CA CYS A 215 12.87 3.92 12.47
C CYS A 215 13.12 4.55 13.84
#